data_AF-A0A7V9CJ58-F1
#
_entry.id   AF-A0A7V9CJ58-F1
#
_cell.length_a   1.000
_cell.length_b   1.000
_cell.length_c   1.000
_cell.angle_alpha   90.00
_cell.angle_beta   90.00
_cell.angle_gamma   90.00
#
_symmetry.space_group_name_H-M   'P 1'
#
loop_
_entity.id
_entity.type
_entity.pdbx_description
1 polymer ?
#
loop_
_entity_poly.entity_id
_entity_poly.type
_entity_poly.pdbx_seq_one_letter_code
_entity_poly.pdbx_strand_id
1 'polypeptide(L)'
;RVFTSERAAVQAIKAHDDSRLRPGEVVVVAGIGPIGTGMEEVYQVTSALKHLPALRGTPLITDARFSGVSSGPCVGHVGPEALAGGPLGRLRDGDLIRVEIDTRSLHGRVDLVCADPQTGALVPDVETLAARTAHPDLAPHPELPGATRLWAALQAASGGTWGGCVYDVDAIVARLGPGIPLTSATPDA
;
A
#
# COMPACT_ATOMS: atom_id res chain seq x y z
N ARG A 1 -6.40 -11.48 -2.76
CA ARG A 1 -5.17 -11.98 -3.39
C ARG A 1 -4.11 -10.90 -3.28
N VAL A 2 -2.92 -11.25 -2.79
CA VAL A 2 -1.84 -10.36 -2.39
C VAL A 2 -0.68 -10.50 -3.38
N PHE A 3 -0.16 -9.36 -3.82
CA PHE A 3 0.97 -9.27 -4.72
C PHE A 3 2.01 -8.33 -4.11
N THR A 4 3.29 -8.67 -4.24
CA THR A 4 4.41 -7.82 -3.78
C THR A 4 5.05 -7.01 -4.90
N SER A 5 4.47 -7.04 -6.11
CA SER A 5 4.85 -6.19 -7.23
C SER A 5 3.68 -5.95 -8.18
N GLU A 6 3.69 -4.79 -8.85
CA GLU A 6 2.70 -4.47 -9.88
C GLU A 6 2.74 -5.49 -11.03
N ARG A 7 3.95 -5.90 -11.43
CA ARG A 7 4.16 -6.89 -12.49
C ARG A 7 3.46 -8.22 -12.19
N ALA A 8 3.55 -8.73 -10.97
CA ALA A 8 2.90 -9.97 -10.57
C ALA A 8 1.36 -9.84 -10.62
N ALA A 9 0.82 -8.71 -10.17
CA ALA A 9 -0.61 -8.43 -10.25
C ALA A 9 -1.10 -8.39 -11.71
N VAL A 10 -0.37 -7.71 -12.60
CA VAL A 10 -0.70 -7.63 -14.04
C VAL A 10 -0.62 -9.02 -14.69
N GLN A 11 0.37 -9.84 -14.33
CA GLN A 11 0.49 -11.22 -14.82
C GLN A 11 -0.74 -12.05 -14.42
N ALA A 12 -1.15 -12.00 -13.15
CA ALA A 12 -2.34 -12.71 -12.69
C ALA A 12 -3.64 -12.22 -13.35
N ILE A 13 -3.77 -10.92 -13.64
CA ILE A 13 -4.95 -10.39 -14.36
C ILE A 13 -5.02 -10.92 -15.79
N LYS A 14 -3.86 -11.02 -16.47
CA LYS A 14 -3.74 -11.43 -17.88
C LYS A 14 -3.62 -12.94 -18.09
N ALA A 15 -3.47 -13.74 -17.04
CA ALA A 15 -3.30 -15.18 -17.15
C ALA A 15 -4.54 -15.87 -17.75
N HIS A 16 -4.31 -17.03 -18.35
CA HIS A 16 -5.34 -17.89 -18.96
C HIS A 16 -5.44 -19.27 -18.30
N ASP A 17 -4.79 -19.44 -17.15
CA ASP A 17 -4.74 -20.66 -16.34
C ASP A 17 -5.28 -20.40 -14.92
N ASP A 18 -5.07 -21.34 -14.00
CA ASP A 18 -5.56 -21.26 -12.62
C ASP A 18 -4.94 -20.14 -11.78
N SER A 19 -3.82 -19.56 -12.23
CA SER A 19 -3.21 -18.37 -11.61
C SER A 19 -4.00 -17.09 -11.88
N ARG A 20 -4.98 -17.13 -12.80
CA ARG A 20 -5.80 -15.98 -13.16
C ARG A 20 -6.53 -15.40 -11.95
N LEU A 21 -6.57 -14.07 -11.89
CA LEU A 21 -7.40 -13.33 -10.94
C LEU A 21 -8.88 -13.64 -11.18
N ARG A 22 -9.61 -13.96 -10.10
CA ARG A 22 -11.02 -14.36 -10.18
C ARG A 22 -11.96 -13.23 -9.77
N PRO A 23 -13.18 -13.17 -10.34
CA PRO A 23 -14.22 -12.26 -9.86
C PRO A 23 -14.49 -12.44 -8.37
N GLY A 24 -14.70 -11.34 -7.65
CA GLY A 24 -14.93 -11.33 -6.20
C GLY A 24 -13.66 -11.32 -5.35
N GLU A 25 -12.48 -11.51 -5.93
CA GLU A 25 -11.22 -11.31 -5.21
C GLU A 25 -10.93 -9.82 -5.00
N VAL A 26 -10.35 -9.48 -3.85
CA VAL A 26 -9.73 -8.17 -3.61
C VAL A 26 -8.27 -8.23 -4.05
N VAL A 27 -7.82 -7.28 -4.86
CA VAL A 27 -6.43 -7.17 -5.28
C VAL A 27 -5.69 -6.30 -4.27
N VAL A 28 -4.66 -6.85 -3.66
CA VAL A 28 -3.73 -6.13 -2.79
C VAL A 28 -2.38 -6.09 -3.50
N VAL A 29 -1.83 -4.90 -3.70
CA VAL A 29 -0.45 -4.72 -4.17
C VAL A 29 0.33 -3.99 -3.08
N ALA A 30 1.16 -4.73 -2.38
CA ALA A 30 1.87 -4.29 -1.18
C ALA A 30 3.39 -4.22 -1.41
N GLY A 31 4.09 -3.42 -0.64
CA GLY A 31 5.55 -3.30 -0.75
C GLY A 31 6.00 -2.48 -1.94
N ILE A 32 5.09 -1.68 -2.50
CA ILE A 32 5.35 -0.76 -3.60
C ILE A 32 5.14 0.69 -3.16
N GLY A 33 5.17 0.94 -1.86
CA GLY A 33 5.19 2.26 -1.24
C GLY A 33 6.55 2.96 -1.42
N PRO A 34 6.81 4.02 -0.65
CA PRO A 34 8.03 4.81 -0.72
C PRO A 34 9.32 3.99 -0.62
N ILE A 35 9.45 3.11 0.37
CA ILE A 35 10.63 2.26 0.56
C ILE A 35 10.72 1.21 -0.54
N GLY A 36 9.58 0.79 -1.10
CA GLY A 36 9.48 -0.27 -2.09
C GLY A 36 9.95 0.12 -3.48
N THR A 37 9.20 0.99 -4.13
CA THR A 37 9.44 1.41 -5.53
C THR A 37 9.61 2.92 -5.65
N GLY A 38 9.49 3.68 -4.56
CA GLY A 38 9.34 5.13 -4.62
C GLY A 38 7.89 5.58 -4.74
N MET A 39 6.94 4.72 -4.36
CA MET A 39 5.51 5.03 -4.36
C MET A 39 5.00 5.37 -5.78
N GLU A 40 5.24 4.48 -6.74
CA GLU A 40 4.81 4.66 -8.13
C GLU A 40 3.28 4.64 -8.28
N GLU A 41 2.78 5.02 -9.46
CA GLU A 41 1.36 4.87 -9.77
C GLU A 41 1.07 3.48 -10.32
N VAL A 42 0.09 2.77 -9.74
CA VAL A 42 -0.32 1.42 -10.20
C VAL A 42 -1.23 1.45 -11.43
N TYR A 43 -0.81 2.19 -12.46
CA TYR A 43 -1.59 2.39 -13.67
C TYR A 43 -1.78 1.10 -14.49
N GLN A 44 -0.80 0.20 -14.53
CA GLN A 44 -0.90 -1.01 -15.36
C GLN A 44 -1.97 -1.96 -14.81
N VAL A 45 -2.10 -2.05 -13.48
CA VAL A 45 -3.14 -2.86 -12.83
C VAL A 45 -4.52 -2.30 -13.13
N THR A 46 -4.72 -1.00 -12.91
CA THR A 46 -6.02 -0.34 -13.14
C THR A 46 -6.43 -0.39 -14.61
N SER A 47 -5.48 -0.19 -15.53
CA SER A 47 -5.69 -0.34 -16.98
C SER A 47 -6.09 -1.77 -17.35
N ALA A 48 -5.37 -2.79 -16.86
CA ALA A 48 -5.67 -4.18 -17.15
C ALA A 48 -7.06 -4.60 -16.67
N LEU A 49 -7.48 -4.16 -15.47
CA LEU A 49 -8.81 -4.45 -14.91
C LEU A 49 -9.93 -3.80 -15.74
N LYS A 50 -9.73 -2.57 -16.24
CA LYS A 50 -10.74 -1.82 -17.00
C LYS A 50 -11.19 -2.54 -18.28
N HIS A 51 -10.27 -3.27 -18.92
CA HIS A 51 -10.53 -3.96 -20.19
C HIS A 51 -11.13 -5.36 -20.04
N LEU A 52 -11.33 -5.85 -18.81
CA LEU A 52 -11.85 -7.18 -18.53
C LEU A 52 -13.23 -7.08 -17.85
N PRO A 53 -14.34 -7.24 -18.59
CA PRO A 53 -15.68 -7.09 -18.04
C PRO A 53 -15.95 -7.95 -16.80
N ALA A 54 -15.41 -9.17 -16.75
CA ALA A 54 -15.54 -10.09 -15.62
C ALA A 54 -14.86 -9.61 -14.33
N LEU A 55 -13.88 -8.71 -14.44
CA LEU A 55 -13.12 -8.16 -13.31
C LEU A 55 -13.46 -6.68 -13.07
N ARG A 56 -14.49 -6.15 -13.75
CA ARG A 56 -14.96 -4.79 -13.52
C ARG A 56 -15.46 -4.64 -12.08
N GLY A 57 -14.98 -3.61 -11.39
CA GLY A 57 -15.35 -3.32 -10.00
C GLY A 57 -14.55 -4.11 -8.96
N THR A 58 -13.52 -4.84 -9.37
CA THR A 58 -12.55 -5.48 -8.47
C THR A 58 -11.93 -4.43 -7.53
N PRO A 59 -12.04 -4.59 -6.20
CA PRO A 59 -11.37 -3.69 -5.26
C PRO A 59 -9.86 -3.81 -5.34
N LEU A 60 -9.17 -2.67 -5.29
CA LEU A 60 -7.73 -2.58 -5.37
C LEU A 60 -7.18 -1.76 -4.19
N ILE A 61 -6.27 -2.36 -3.42
CA ILE A 61 -5.69 -1.77 -2.22
C ILE A 61 -4.17 -1.75 -2.39
N THR A 62 -3.54 -0.62 -2.08
CA THR A 62 -2.08 -0.48 -2.20
C THR A 62 -1.50 0.57 -1.26
N ASP A 63 -0.24 0.38 -0.87
CA ASP A 63 0.59 1.40 -0.21
C ASP A 63 1.22 2.40 -1.21
N ALA A 64 0.94 2.24 -2.50
CA ALA A 64 1.34 3.14 -3.59
C ALA A 64 0.23 4.14 -3.97
N ARG A 65 0.36 4.76 -5.16
CA ARG A 65 -0.56 5.81 -5.65
C ARG A 65 -1.42 5.30 -6.80
N PHE A 66 -2.51 6.02 -7.06
CA PHE A 66 -3.35 5.82 -8.24
C PHE A 66 -3.25 7.00 -9.19
N SER A 67 -3.37 6.72 -10.48
CA SER A 67 -3.64 7.76 -11.47
C SER A 67 -5.14 8.10 -11.45
N GLY A 68 -5.48 9.36 -11.76
CA GLY A 68 -6.85 9.90 -11.73
C GLY A 68 -7.85 9.24 -12.71
N VAL A 69 -7.45 8.17 -13.40
CA VAL A 69 -8.28 7.39 -14.34
C VAL A 69 -8.75 6.04 -13.78
N SER A 70 -8.52 5.80 -12.49
CA SER A 70 -8.90 4.58 -11.79
C SER A 70 -10.42 4.41 -11.73
N SER A 71 -10.92 3.20 -11.98
CA SER A 71 -12.36 2.88 -11.95
C SER A 71 -12.64 1.77 -10.92
N GLY A 72 -13.60 2.01 -10.02
CA GLY A 72 -13.96 1.08 -8.96
C GLY A 72 -13.36 1.44 -7.59
N PRO A 73 -13.55 0.59 -6.57
CA PRO A 73 -13.08 0.87 -5.21
C PRO A 73 -11.55 0.72 -5.12
N CYS A 74 -10.85 1.85 -5.21
CA CYS A 74 -9.39 1.94 -5.17
C CYS A 74 -8.95 2.65 -3.89
N VAL A 75 -8.20 1.99 -3.02
CA VAL A 75 -7.70 2.52 -1.74
C VAL A 75 -6.18 2.55 -1.77
N GLY A 76 -5.62 3.75 -1.92
CA GLY A 76 -4.19 3.99 -2.08
C GLY A 76 -3.61 4.65 -0.84
N HIS A 77 -2.29 4.87 -0.84
CA HIS A 77 -1.58 5.52 0.27
C HIS A 77 -1.79 4.82 1.62
N VAL A 78 -2.04 3.51 1.62
CA VAL A 78 -2.23 2.76 2.87
C VAL A 78 -0.95 2.84 3.70
N GLY A 79 -1.08 3.44 4.88
CA GLY A 79 0.04 3.77 5.78
C GLY A 79 -0.19 3.21 7.20
N PRO A 80 0.88 2.84 7.94
CA PRO A 80 2.26 2.70 7.48
C PRO A 80 2.39 1.72 6.30
N GLU A 81 3.35 1.94 5.40
CA GLU A 81 3.55 1.07 4.22
C GLU A 81 3.96 -0.34 4.63
N ALA A 82 3.81 -1.31 3.72
CA ALA A 82 4.09 -2.72 4.01
C ALA A 82 5.54 -2.97 4.45
N LEU A 83 6.51 -2.31 3.80
CA LEU A 83 7.94 -2.44 4.11
C LEU A 83 8.34 -1.72 5.41
N ALA A 84 7.49 -0.82 5.91
CA ALA A 84 7.63 -0.19 7.23
C ALA A 84 6.92 -1.00 8.36
N GLY A 85 6.51 -2.24 8.07
CA GLY A 85 5.84 -3.12 9.05
C GLY A 85 4.34 -2.86 9.20
N GLY A 86 3.75 -2.08 8.29
CA GLY A 86 2.34 -1.77 8.26
C GLY A 86 1.43 -2.98 8.03
N PRO A 87 0.13 -2.85 8.32
CA PRO A 87 -0.83 -3.95 8.25
C PRO A 87 -0.96 -4.57 6.86
N LEU A 88 -0.84 -3.76 5.80
CA LEU A 88 -0.94 -4.23 4.41
C LEU A 88 0.08 -5.32 4.10
N GLY A 89 1.29 -5.22 4.69
CA GLY A 89 2.37 -6.19 4.49
C GLY A 89 2.14 -7.54 5.20
N ARG A 90 1.11 -7.68 6.03
CA ARG A 90 0.81 -8.90 6.79
C ARG A 90 -0.34 -9.71 6.18
N LEU A 91 -0.99 -9.18 5.15
CA LEU A 91 -2.02 -9.88 4.41
C LEU A 91 -1.44 -11.09 3.68
N ARG A 92 -2.30 -12.07 3.44
CA ARG A 92 -1.99 -13.33 2.75
C ARG A 92 -3.09 -13.65 1.74
N ASP A 93 -2.75 -14.51 0.77
CA ASP A 93 -3.76 -15.08 -0.11
C ASP A 93 -4.81 -15.86 0.68
N GLY A 94 -6.08 -15.70 0.28
CA GLY A 94 -7.23 -16.29 0.95
C GLY A 94 -7.83 -15.42 2.06
N ASP A 95 -7.17 -14.34 2.49
CA ASP A 95 -7.75 -13.40 3.45
C ASP A 95 -9.06 -12.80 2.94
N LEU A 96 -10.07 -12.75 3.83
CA LEU A 96 -11.32 -12.05 3.57
C LEU A 96 -11.15 -10.58 3.97
N ILE A 97 -11.34 -9.70 2.98
CA ILE A 97 -11.19 -8.26 3.17
C ILE A 97 -12.54 -7.60 2.94
N ARG A 98 -12.99 -6.82 3.92
CA ARG A 98 -14.13 -5.93 3.78
C ARG A 98 -13.65 -4.55 3.38
N VAL A 99 -14.21 -4.03 2.28
CA VAL A 99 -13.99 -2.64 1.85
C VAL A 99 -15.33 -1.92 1.90
N GLU A 100 -15.42 -0.91 2.75
CA GLU A 100 -16.58 -0.04 2.84
C GLU A 100 -16.19 1.39 2.48
N ILE A 101 -16.96 2.01 1.59
CA ILE A 101 -16.76 3.38 1.14
C ILE A 101 -18.14 4.05 1.10
N ASP A 102 -18.38 4.97 2.03
CA ASP A 102 -19.55 5.83 2.05
C ASP A 102 -19.18 7.21 1.50
N THR A 103 -19.62 7.47 0.26
CA THR A 103 -19.35 8.72 -0.45
C THR A 103 -20.18 9.90 0.04
N ARG A 104 -21.18 9.69 0.91
CA ARG A 104 -22.01 10.75 1.49
C ARG A 104 -21.45 11.25 2.81
N SER A 105 -21.08 10.33 3.71
CA SER A 105 -20.49 10.67 5.01
C SER A 105 -18.97 10.84 4.96
N LEU A 106 -18.35 10.61 3.79
CA LEU A 106 -16.91 10.64 3.57
C LEU A 106 -16.14 9.71 4.52
N HIS A 107 -16.77 8.61 4.91
CA HIS A 107 -16.16 7.57 5.72
C HIS A 107 -15.85 6.35 4.86
N GLY A 108 -14.75 5.68 5.17
CA GLY A 108 -14.41 4.39 4.60
C GLY A 108 -13.56 3.57 5.56
N ARG A 109 -13.61 2.26 5.40
CA ARG A 109 -12.77 1.33 6.16
C ARG A 109 -12.39 0.12 5.32
N VAL A 110 -11.24 -0.44 5.66
CA VAL A 110 -10.71 -1.67 5.10
C VAL A 110 -10.35 -2.59 6.25
N ASP A 111 -11.09 -3.67 6.42
CA ASP A 111 -10.91 -4.61 7.53
C ASP A 111 -10.50 -5.97 7.00
N LEU A 112 -9.48 -6.58 7.61
CA LEU A 112 -9.36 -8.04 7.59
C LEU A 112 -10.51 -8.59 8.45
N VAL A 113 -11.27 -9.56 7.93
CA VAL A 113 -12.41 -10.13 8.64
C VAL A 113 -12.34 -11.65 8.68
N CYS A 114 -12.95 -12.23 9.72
CA CYS A 114 -13.20 -13.66 9.83
C CYS A 114 -14.68 -13.91 10.13
N ALA A 115 -15.16 -15.14 9.89
CA ALA A 115 -16.51 -15.51 10.26
C ALA A 115 -16.55 -15.83 11.76
N ASP A 116 -17.44 -15.16 12.48
CA ASP A 116 -17.75 -15.46 13.87
C ASP A 116 -18.26 -16.91 13.98
N PRO A 117 -17.64 -17.77 14.81
CA PRO A 117 -17.98 -19.20 14.86
C PRO A 117 -19.41 -19.49 15.33
N GLN A 118 -20.04 -18.57 16.06
CA GLN A 118 -21.36 -18.79 16.65
C GLN A 118 -22.48 -18.25 15.75
N THR A 119 -22.25 -17.10 15.13
CA THR A 119 -23.27 -16.35 14.38
C THR A 119 -23.05 -16.42 12.87
N GLY A 120 -21.85 -16.78 12.42
CA GLY A 120 -21.43 -16.73 11.01
C GLY A 120 -21.24 -15.30 10.49
N ALA A 121 -21.43 -14.28 11.32
CA ALA A 121 -21.26 -12.89 10.92
C ALA A 121 -19.78 -12.58 10.68
N LEU A 122 -19.49 -11.77 9.67
CA LEU A 122 -18.11 -11.32 9.43
C LEU A 122 -17.74 -10.24 10.46
N VAL A 123 -16.67 -10.47 11.21
CA VAL A 123 -16.15 -9.55 12.24
C VAL A 123 -14.68 -9.21 11.97
N PRO A 124 -14.18 -8.03 12.40
CA PRO A 124 -12.77 -7.68 12.24
C PRO A 124 -11.84 -8.69 12.92
N ASP A 125 -10.82 -9.14 12.20
CA ASP A 125 -9.84 -10.12 12.66
C ASP A 125 -8.48 -9.45 12.94
N VAL A 126 -8.46 -8.60 13.97
CA VAL A 126 -7.27 -7.82 14.33
C VAL A 126 -6.16 -8.71 14.90
N GLU A 127 -6.53 -9.78 15.62
CA GLU A 127 -5.58 -10.69 16.26
C GLU A 127 -4.74 -11.44 15.24
N THR A 128 -5.37 -12.01 14.21
CA THR A 128 -4.66 -12.69 13.12
C THR A 128 -3.70 -11.73 12.43
N LEU A 129 -4.14 -10.50 12.13
CA LEU A 129 -3.29 -9.52 11.48
C LEU A 129 -2.10 -9.08 12.36
N ALA A 130 -2.35 -8.91 13.67
CA ALA A 130 -1.33 -8.50 14.63
C ALA A 130 -0.26 -9.59 14.85
N ALA A 131 -0.66 -10.87 14.88
CA ALA A 131 0.23 -12.01 15.11
C ALA A 131 1.11 -12.37 13.89
N ARG A 132 0.70 -11.97 12.69
CA ARG A 132 1.43 -12.30 11.45
C ARG A 132 2.70 -11.48 11.28
N THR A 133 3.72 -12.14 10.74
CA THR A 133 4.93 -11.48 10.22
C THR A 133 4.65 -10.78 8.89
N ALA A 134 5.57 -9.92 8.45
CA ALA A 134 5.57 -9.41 7.09
C ALA A 134 5.55 -10.55 6.06
N HIS A 135 4.93 -10.31 4.90
CA HIS A 135 4.87 -11.24 3.79
C HIS A 135 6.29 -11.59 3.33
N PRO A 136 6.63 -12.87 3.16
CA PRO A 136 8.00 -13.32 2.91
C PRO A 136 8.59 -12.72 1.63
N ASP A 137 7.74 -12.44 0.64
CA ASP A 137 8.16 -11.90 -0.66
C ASP A 137 8.22 -10.37 -0.72
N LEU A 138 8.05 -9.67 0.42
CA LEU A 138 8.21 -8.22 0.46
C LEU A 138 9.69 -7.87 0.40
N ALA A 139 10.07 -7.10 -0.61
CA ALA A 139 11.39 -6.53 -0.75
C ALA A 139 11.31 -5.20 -1.51
N PRO A 140 12.24 -4.26 -1.26
CA PRO A 140 12.44 -3.13 -2.15
C PRO A 140 12.75 -3.58 -3.58
N HIS A 141 12.42 -2.74 -4.56
CA HIS A 141 12.77 -3.02 -5.95
C HIS A 141 14.30 -3.14 -6.09
N PRO A 142 14.83 -4.19 -6.76
CA PRO A 142 16.28 -4.42 -6.84
C PRO A 142 17.02 -3.28 -7.54
N GLU A 143 16.36 -2.56 -8.44
CA GLU A 143 16.90 -1.44 -9.19
C GLU A 143 16.44 -0.07 -8.65
N LEU A 144 16.01 0.00 -7.39
CA LEU A 144 15.51 1.25 -6.80
C LEU A 144 16.61 2.34 -6.81
N PRO A 145 16.41 3.48 -7.51
CA PRO A 145 17.44 4.49 -7.64
C PRO A 145 17.89 5.04 -6.28
N GLY A 146 19.18 5.38 -6.17
CA GLY A 146 19.75 5.93 -4.93
C GLY A 146 19.03 7.20 -4.45
N ALA A 147 18.63 8.08 -5.37
CA ALA A 147 17.85 9.28 -5.05
C ALA A 147 16.47 8.95 -4.46
N THR A 148 15.79 7.94 -5.01
CA THR A 148 14.50 7.46 -4.50
C THR A 148 14.64 6.83 -3.12
N ARG A 149 15.70 6.04 -2.91
CA ARG A 149 16.03 5.48 -1.59
C ARG A 149 16.27 6.57 -0.56
N LEU A 150 17.03 7.60 -0.93
CA LEU A 150 17.28 8.76 -0.07
C LEU A 150 15.98 9.49 0.26
N TRP A 151 15.16 9.78 -0.76
CA TRP A 151 13.85 10.40 -0.57
C TRP A 151 12.98 9.60 0.42
N ALA A 152 12.87 8.29 0.23
CA ALA A 152 12.09 7.42 1.13
C ALA A 152 12.63 7.46 2.58
N ALA A 153 13.95 7.48 2.76
CA ALA A 153 14.58 7.59 4.07
C ALA A 153 14.28 8.94 4.75
N LEU A 154 14.31 10.04 4.01
CA LEU A 154 13.95 11.37 4.51
C LEU A 154 12.47 11.44 4.90
N GLN A 155 11.58 10.85 4.09
CA GLN A 155 10.16 10.75 4.45
C GLN A 155 9.96 9.92 5.71
N ALA A 156 10.62 8.78 5.84
CA ALA A 156 10.54 7.94 7.05
C ALA A 156 11.05 8.68 8.31
N ALA A 157 12.15 9.43 8.19
CA ALA A 157 12.64 10.29 9.27
C ALA A 157 11.64 11.39 9.65
N SER A 158 10.82 11.83 8.71
CA SER A 158 9.80 12.86 8.90
C SER A 158 8.44 12.33 9.38
N GLY A 159 8.37 11.07 9.82
CA GLY A 159 7.13 10.43 10.27
C GLY A 159 6.38 9.65 9.19
N GLY A 160 6.97 9.46 8.01
CA GLY A 160 6.44 8.68 6.90
C GLY A 160 5.48 9.46 6.00
N THR A 161 5.05 8.84 4.89
CA THR A 161 4.12 9.47 3.93
C THR A 161 2.72 9.69 4.51
N TRP A 162 2.33 8.90 5.51
CA TRP A 162 1.09 9.11 6.27
C TRP A 162 1.13 10.34 7.17
N GLY A 163 2.31 10.93 7.40
CA GLY A 163 2.50 12.21 8.10
C GLY A 163 2.27 13.45 7.24
N GLY A 164 1.79 13.29 5.99
CA GLY A 164 1.50 14.41 5.07
C GLY A 164 2.59 14.66 4.02
N CYS A 165 3.58 13.77 3.90
CA CYS A 165 4.65 13.84 2.91
C CYS A 165 5.52 15.13 2.98
N VAL A 166 5.64 15.74 4.15
CA VAL A 166 6.48 16.93 4.38
C VAL A 166 7.78 16.54 5.06
N TYR A 167 8.90 17.17 4.68
CA TYR A 167 10.17 16.98 5.38
C TYR A 167 10.15 17.70 6.72
N ASP A 168 10.32 16.94 7.80
CA ASP A 168 10.63 17.48 9.12
C ASP A 168 12.14 17.72 9.17
N VAL A 169 12.54 18.94 8.79
CA VAL A 169 13.95 19.33 8.67
C VAL A 169 14.67 19.13 10.00
N ASP A 170 14.07 19.52 11.12
CA ASP A 170 14.67 19.41 12.44
C ASP A 170 14.86 17.94 12.84
N ALA A 171 13.85 17.09 12.60
CA ALA A 171 13.93 15.67 12.90
C ALA A 171 14.92 14.92 11.98
N ILE A 172 15.07 15.35 10.72
CA ILE A 172 16.09 14.84 9.80
C ILE A 172 17.48 15.21 10.32
N VAL A 173 17.71 16.50 10.59
CA VAL A 173 18.99 17.02 11.08
C VAL A 173 19.41 16.33 12.37
N ALA A 174 18.49 16.20 13.33
CA ALA A 174 18.76 15.56 14.61
C ALA A 174 19.25 14.11 14.45
N ARG A 175 18.75 13.38 13.44
CA ARG A 175 19.16 11.99 13.15
C ARG A 175 20.49 11.87 12.43
N LEU A 176 20.91 12.89 11.66
CA LEU A 176 22.19 12.89 10.97
C LEU A 176 23.38 13.12 11.91
N GLY A 177 23.13 13.63 13.12
CA GLY A 177 24.09 13.73 14.22
C GLY A 177 24.81 15.09 14.34
N PRO A 178 25.50 15.33 15.47
CA PRO A 178 26.21 16.58 15.73
C PRO A 178 27.45 16.68 14.84
N GLY A 179 27.45 17.61 13.87
CA GLY A 179 28.60 17.82 12.99
C GLY A 179 28.27 18.32 11.58
N ILE A 180 26.99 18.34 11.19
CA ILE A 180 26.58 18.97 9.93
C ILE A 180 26.56 20.50 10.13
N PRO A 181 27.42 21.28 9.44
CA PRO A 181 27.31 22.72 9.45
C PRO A 181 26.03 23.12 8.70
N LEU A 182 24.98 23.41 9.45
CA LEU A 182 23.79 24.02 8.89
C LEU A 182 24.02 25.52 8.81
N THR A 183 23.98 26.06 7.60
CA THR A 183 23.78 27.50 7.42
C THR A 183 22.42 27.83 8.01
N SER A 184 22.37 28.59 9.10
CA SER A 184 21.12 29.10 9.64
C SER A 184 20.42 29.91 8.55
N ALA A 185 19.38 29.36 7.94
CA ALA A 185 18.48 30.16 7.13
C ALA A 185 17.74 31.09 8.09
N THR A 186 17.94 32.40 7.94
CA THR A 186 17.03 33.39 8.51
C THR A 186 15.62 33.07 8.04
N PRO A 187 14.60 33.14 8.92
CA PRO A 187 13.22 32.95 8.49
C PRO A 187 12.91 34.00 7.42
N ASP A 188 12.40 33.58 6.27
CA ASP A 188 11.82 34.50 5.30
C ASP A 188 10.64 35.22 5.98
N ALA A 189 10.69 36.55 5.96
CA ALA A 189 9.71 37.46 6.53
C ALA A 189 8.43 37.56 5.68
#